data_AF-A0A1V5VML7-F1
#
_entry.id   AF-A0A1V5VML7-F1
#
_cell.length_a   1.000
_cell.length_b   1.000
_cell.length_c   1.000
_cell.angle_alpha   90.00
_cell.angle_beta   90.00
_cell.angle_gamma   90.00
#
_symmetry.space_group_name_H-M   'P 1'
#
loop_
_entity.id
_entity.type
_entity.pdbx_description
1 polymer ?
#
loop_
_entity_poly.entity_id
_entity_poly.type
_entity_poly.pdbx_seq_one_letter_code
_entity_poly.pdbx_strand_id
1 'polypeptide(L)'
;MNERFWDGDNDGIARIDIGAYEYGCVNIHPVSDNICQGEKYQLNGFDIDATDTGIFIYSKLIGVYNGCDSVLQLTLSVLPVTSSSFTVKQPEPYTWNDSVYSTSGTYKQVFTGYNGCDSVVTLFYTNTTNIKDYNTPVQISLFPNPASDMLYIQISGMPLDEIYFRLYDMKGKLLDTQKAISETTAFNMSGLSKGMYYLYVNNNNQWIKTLKVVKQ
;
A
#
# COMPACT_ATOMS: atom_id res chain seq x y z
N MET A 1 -52.79 21.33 -42.02
CA MET A 1 -53.71 22.49 -42.12
C MET A 1 -55.13 21.94 -42.20
N ASN A 2 -55.89 22.05 -41.12
CA ASN A 2 -57.35 22.16 -41.03
C ASN A 2 -57.78 21.71 -39.62
N GLU A 3 -57.90 22.68 -38.73
CA GLU A 3 -58.59 22.51 -37.45
C GLU A 3 -60.10 22.62 -37.69
N ARG A 4 -60.88 21.71 -37.12
CA ARG A 4 -62.32 21.89 -36.94
C ARG A 4 -62.62 21.72 -35.46
N PHE A 5 -63.07 22.81 -34.85
CA PHE A 5 -63.58 22.86 -33.48
C PHE A 5 -65.08 22.57 -33.51
N TRP A 6 -65.51 21.57 -32.76
CA TRP A 6 -66.90 21.41 -32.34
C TRP A 6 -66.88 21.01 -30.87
N ASP A 7 -67.36 21.91 -30.02
CA ASP A 7 -67.68 21.65 -28.62
C ASP A 7 -69.19 21.39 -28.56
N GLY A 8 -69.57 20.16 -28.22
CA GLY A 8 -70.96 19.74 -28.07
C GLY A 8 -71.49 19.88 -26.65
N ASP A 9 -70.64 20.18 -25.67
CA ASP A 9 -70.96 20.06 -24.25
C ASP A 9 -70.65 21.42 -23.61
N ASN A 10 -71.66 22.30 -23.50
CA ASN A 10 -71.58 23.67 -22.92
C ASN A 10 -71.08 23.72 -21.44
N ASP A 11 -69.88 23.23 -21.14
CA ASP A 11 -69.25 23.21 -19.81
C ASP A 11 -68.07 24.20 -19.70
N GLY A 12 -67.72 24.88 -20.80
CA GLY A 12 -66.69 25.91 -20.83
C GLY A 12 -65.27 25.38 -20.75
N ILE A 13 -65.06 24.07 -20.97
CA ILE A 13 -63.74 23.45 -21.01
C ILE A 13 -63.51 22.90 -22.42
N ALA A 14 -62.65 23.55 -23.20
CA ALA A 14 -62.21 23.00 -24.49
C ALA A 14 -61.45 21.69 -24.25
N ARG A 15 -62.14 20.56 -24.39
CA ARG A 15 -61.52 19.25 -24.45
C ARG A 15 -61.02 19.04 -25.87
N ILE A 16 -59.71 19.09 -26.04
CA ILE A 16 -59.07 18.57 -27.24
C ILE A 16 -59.21 17.04 -27.15
N ASP A 17 -60.25 16.51 -27.78
CA ASP A 17 -60.30 15.10 -28.10
C ASP A 17 -59.35 14.90 -29.30
N ILE A 18 -58.07 14.69 -29.00
CA ILE A 18 -57.11 14.17 -29.97
C ILE A 18 -57.57 12.74 -30.22
N GLY A 19 -58.43 12.58 -31.23
CA GLY A 19 -59.05 11.31 -31.56
C GLY A 19 -58.04 10.18 -31.49
N ALA A 20 -58.43 9.11 -30.79
CA ALA A 20 -57.72 7.84 -30.67
C ALA A 20 -56.50 7.68 -31.60
N TYR A 21 -55.34 8.13 -31.15
CA TYR A 21 -54.07 7.48 -31.47
C TYR A 21 -53.68 6.62 -30.28
N GLU A 22 -54.62 5.76 -29.84
CA GLU A 22 -54.21 4.51 -29.21
C GLU A 22 -53.56 3.66 -30.30
N TYR A 23 -52.44 3.02 -29.94
CA TYR A 23 -51.53 2.24 -30.79
C TYR A 23 -50.47 3.06 -31.56
N GLY A 24 -49.69 3.87 -30.83
CA GLY A 24 -48.29 4.05 -31.19
C GLY A 24 -47.58 2.69 -31.09
N CYS A 25 -47.52 1.95 -32.20
CA CYS A 25 -46.78 0.70 -32.24
C CYS A 25 -45.29 0.98 -32.07
N VAL A 26 -44.63 0.26 -31.16
CA VAL A 26 -43.18 0.32 -30.94
C VAL A 26 -42.59 -1.06 -31.24
N ASN A 27 -41.68 -1.13 -32.21
CA ASN A 27 -40.89 -2.32 -32.49
C ASN A 27 -39.60 -2.27 -31.68
N ILE A 28 -39.45 -3.18 -30.71
CA ILE A 28 -38.25 -3.25 -29.87
C ILE A 28 -37.27 -4.26 -30.45
N HIS A 29 -36.04 -3.83 -30.66
CA HIS A 29 -34.92 -4.68 -31.02
C HIS A 29 -34.01 -4.82 -29.79
N PRO A 30 -34.10 -5.94 -29.04
CA PRO A 30 -33.28 -6.13 -27.85
C PRO A 30 -31.86 -6.55 -28.20
N VAL A 31 -30.88 -5.96 -27.51
CA VAL A 31 -29.47 -6.36 -27.54
C VAL A 31 -28.97 -6.43 -26.09
N SER A 32 -28.12 -7.40 -25.80
CA SER A 32 -27.48 -7.53 -24.49
C SER A 32 -25.96 -7.63 -24.64
N ASP A 33 -25.22 -6.96 -23.77
CA ASP A 33 -23.76 -7.04 -23.74
C ASP A 33 -23.23 -6.87 -22.31
N ASN A 34 -21.99 -7.29 -22.08
CA ASN A 34 -21.31 -7.20 -20.79
C ASN A 34 -19.96 -6.50 -20.95
N ILE A 35 -19.66 -5.54 -20.07
CA ILE A 35 -18.35 -4.87 -20.00
C ILE A 35 -17.89 -4.71 -18.56
N CYS A 36 -16.62 -4.36 -18.37
CA CYS A 36 -16.07 -4.12 -17.03
C CYS A 36 -16.28 -2.68 -16.58
N GLN A 37 -16.41 -2.49 -15.26
CA GLN A 37 -16.47 -1.17 -14.66
C GLN A 37 -15.23 -0.33 -15.03
N GLY A 38 -15.46 0.90 -15.49
CA GLY A 38 -14.43 1.82 -15.95
C GLY A 38 -14.12 1.69 -17.45
N GLU A 39 -14.65 0.67 -18.13
CA GLU A 39 -14.57 0.57 -19.59
C GLU A 39 -15.62 1.45 -20.28
N LYS A 40 -15.42 1.61 -21.59
CA LYS A 40 -16.30 2.38 -22.45
C LYS A 40 -17.01 1.47 -23.44
N TYR A 41 -18.34 1.53 -23.47
CA TYR A 41 -19.15 0.82 -24.45
C TYR A 41 -19.36 1.70 -25.69
N GLN A 42 -18.91 1.24 -26.87
CA GLN A 42 -19.01 1.99 -28.14
C GLN A 42 -19.65 1.19 -29.28
N LEU A 43 -20.46 0.18 -28.95
CA LEU A 43 -21.14 -0.66 -29.93
C LEU A 43 -22.60 -0.22 -30.13
N ASN A 44 -23.19 -0.66 -31.24
CA ASN A 44 -24.62 -0.45 -31.53
C ASN A 44 -25.07 1.02 -31.50
N GLY A 45 -24.14 1.95 -31.76
CA GLY A 45 -24.39 3.38 -31.78
C GLY A 45 -24.65 4.01 -30.42
N PHE A 46 -24.30 3.33 -29.33
CA PHE A 46 -24.20 3.88 -27.98
C PHE A 46 -22.75 4.27 -27.68
N ASP A 47 -22.57 5.26 -26.81
CA ASP A 47 -21.28 5.71 -26.28
C ASP A 47 -21.50 5.95 -24.78
N ILE A 48 -21.09 4.98 -23.95
CA ILE A 48 -21.41 4.92 -22.51
C ILE A 48 -20.13 4.69 -21.71
N ASP A 49 -19.87 5.57 -20.76
CA ASP A 49 -18.83 5.40 -19.75
C ASP A 49 -19.41 4.59 -18.57
N ALA A 50 -18.96 3.35 -18.39
CA ALA A 50 -19.52 2.43 -17.40
C ALA A 50 -18.88 2.61 -16.01
N THR A 51 -19.22 3.70 -15.32
CA THR A 51 -18.64 4.03 -14.01
C THR A 51 -19.22 3.21 -12.86
N ASP A 52 -20.50 2.85 -12.94
CA ASP A 52 -21.23 2.12 -11.89
C ASP A 52 -21.49 0.67 -12.29
N THR A 53 -21.48 -0.23 -11.31
CA THR A 53 -21.76 -1.65 -11.55
C THR A 53 -23.24 -1.94 -11.50
N GLY A 54 -23.72 -2.86 -12.34
CA GLY A 54 -25.11 -3.31 -12.33
C GLY A 54 -25.64 -3.65 -13.70
N ILE A 55 -26.95 -3.68 -13.83
CA ILE A 55 -27.65 -3.86 -15.11
C ILE A 55 -28.33 -2.55 -15.46
N PHE A 56 -27.98 -2.02 -16.63
CA PHE A 56 -28.52 -0.77 -17.15
C PHE A 56 -29.30 -1.02 -18.43
N ILE A 57 -30.38 -0.26 -18.62
CA ILE A 57 -31.20 -0.34 -19.82
C ILE A 57 -31.14 1.00 -20.53
N TYR A 58 -30.65 0.99 -21.77
CA TYR A 58 -30.62 2.15 -22.64
C TYR A 58 -31.55 1.91 -23.83
N SER A 59 -32.14 2.98 -24.35
CA SER A 59 -32.98 2.92 -25.54
C SER A 59 -32.60 4.02 -26.51
N LYS A 60 -32.69 3.69 -27.80
CA LYS A 60 -32.42 4.63 -28.89
C LYS A 60 -33.40 4.39 -30.02
N LEU A 61 -34.00 5.46 -30.54
CA LEU A 61 -34.78 5.39 -31.77
C LEU A 61 -33.84 5.11 -32.95
N ILE A 62 -34.14 4.06 -33.70
CA ILE A 62 -33.38 3.66 -34.89
C ILE A 62 -34.12 3.96 -36.20
N GLY A 63 -35.39 4.35 -36.12
CA GLY A 63 -36.17 4.78 -37.27
C GLY A 63 -37.67 4.64 -37.02
N VAL A 64 -38.44 4.98 -38.05
CA VAL A 64 -39.89 4.77 -38.09
C VAL A 64 -40.19 3.87 -39.27
N TYR A 65 -40.89 2.76 -39.04
CA TYR A 65 -41.25 1.78 -40.07
C TYR A 65 -42.76 1.54 -40.04
N ASN A 66 -43.43 1.73 -41.19
CA ASN A 66 -44.89 1.62 -41.33
C ASN A 66 -45.69 2.43 -40.29
N GLY A 67 -45.17 3.59 -39.88
CA GLY A 67 -45.81 4.44 -38.87
C GLY A 67 -45.55 4.02 -37.41
N CYS A 68 -44.74 2.99 -37.19
CA CYS A 68 -44.31 2.55 -35.86
C CYS A 68 -42.89 3.06 -35.54
N ASP A 69 -42.66 3.51 -34.32
CA ASP A 69 -41.30 3.78 -33.83
C ASP A 69 -40.55 2.45 -33.70
N SER A 70 -39.32 2.40 -34.21
CA SER A 70 -38.41 1.28 -34.01
C SER A 70 -37.34 1.70 -33.01
N VAL A 71 -37.24 0.97 -31.91
CA VAL A 71 -36.37 1.27 -30.77
C VAL A 71 -35.38 0.13 -30.59
N LEU A 72 -34.10 0.47 -30.59
CA LEU A 72 -33.05 -0.42 -30.12
C LEU A 72 -32.97 -0.30 -28.60
N GLN A 73 -33.10 -1.42 -27.90
CA GLN A 73 -33.01 -1.50 -26.45
C GLN A 73 -31.78 -2.31 -26.05
N LEU A 74 -30.83 -1.66 -25.41
CA LEU A 74 -29.62 -2.30 -24.88
C LEU A 74 -29.81 -2.63 -23.39
N THR A 75 -29.60 -3.88 -23.03
CA THR A 75 -29.34 -4.31 -21.65
C THR A 75 -27.84 -4.48 -21.46
N LEU A 76 -27.20 -3.55 -20.76
CA LEU A 76 -25.76 -3.55 -20.51
C LEU A 76 -25.49 -4.03 -19.08
N SER A 77 -24.76 -5.14 -18.92
CA SER A 77 -24.24 -5.55 -17.60
C SER A 77 -22.85 -4.99 -17.40
N VAL A 78 -22.70 -4.12 -16.40
CA VAL A 78 -21.41 -3.58 -15.98
C VAL A 78 -20.92 -4.38 -14.78
N LEU A 79 -19.87 -5.15 -15.01
CA LEU A 79 -19.31 -6.08 -14.04
C LEU A 79 -18.25 -5.40 -13.16
N PRO A 80 -18.21 -5.67 -11.85
CA PRO A 80 -17.23 -5.06 -10.95
C PRO A 80 -15.81 -5.52 -11.29
N VAL A 81 -14.86 -4.58 -11.25
CA VAL A 81 -13.43 -4.89 -11.15
C VAL A 81 -13.07 -5.02 -9.67
N THR A 82 -12.30 -6.04 -9.32
CA THR A 82 -11.88 -6.26 -7.93
C THR A 82 -10.43 -5.86 -7.74
N SER A 83 -10.11 -5.30 -6.57
CA SER A 83 -8.73 -5.06 -6.18
C SER A 83 -8.48 -5.57 -4.77
N SER A 84 -7.27 -6.08 -4.54
CA SER A 84 -6.85 -6.55 -3.22
C SER A 84 -5.40 -6.20 -2.98
N SER A 85 -4.99 -6.26 -1.71
CA SER A 85 -3.60 -6.02 -1.36
C SER A 85 -3.16 -6.85 -0.17
N PHE A 86 -1.86 -7.13 -0.12
CA PHE A 86 -1.24 -7.83 1.00
C PHE A 86 0.19 -7.35 1.21
N THR A 87 0.72 -7.57 2.41
CA THR A 87 2.03 -7.10 2.83
C THR A 87 2.93 -8.27 3.17
N VAL A 88 4.18 -8.21 2.70
CA VAL A 88 5.22 -9.18 3.01
C VAL A 88 6.44 -8.44 3.54
N LYS A 89 6.96 -8.90 4.68
CA LYS A 89 8.15 -8.36 5.33
C LYS A 89 9.10 -9.50 5.68
N GLN A 90 10.20 -9.62 4.96
CA GLN A 90 11.17 -10.70 5.15
C GLN A 90 12.56 -10.33 4.58
N PRO A 91 13.64 -11.00 5.02
CA PRO A 91 15.00 -10.70 4.57
C PRO A 91 15.32 -11.25 3.19
N GLU A 92 14.69 -12.36 2.83
CA GLU A 92 14.96 -13.05 1.56
C GLU A 92 14.09 -12.48 0.42
N PRO A 93 14.54 -12.62 -0.83
CA PRO A 93 13.71 -12.31 -2.00
C PRO A 93 12.34 -13.01 -1.91
N TYR A 94 11.28 -12.28 -2.22
CA TYR A 94 9.93 -12.82 -2.20
C TYR A 94 9.51 -13.22 -3.62
N THR A 95 9.00 -14.44 -3.79
CA THR A 95 8.47 -14.92 -5.08
C THR A 95 6.95 -14.87 -5.05
N TRP A 96 6.34 -14.17 -6.00
CA TRP A 96 4.89 -14.07 -6.15
C TRP A 96 4.50 -14.13 -7.61
N ASN A 97 3.66 -15.12 -7.95
CA ASN A 97 3.17 -15.41 -9.29
C ASN A 97 4.30 -15.42 -10.34
N ASP A 98 5.26 -16.32 -10.14
CA ASP A 98 6.46 -16.52 -10.97
C ASP A 98 7.42 -15.32 -11.09
N SER A 99 7.15 -14.21 -10.40
CA SER A 99 8.03 -13.04 -10.33
C SER A 99 8.81 -13.02 -9.01
N VAL A 100 10.09 -12.65 -9.07
CA VAL A 100 10.97 -12.55 -7.90
C VAL A 100 11.23 -11.08 -7.56
N TYR A 101 11.00 -10.71 -6.30
CA TYR A 101 11.14 -9.37 -5.76
C TYR A 101 12.25 -9.33 -4.71
N SER A 102 13.36 -8.64 -5.01
CA SER A 102 14.53 -8.54 -4.13
C SER A 102 14.61 -7.22 -3.34
N THR A 103 13.83 -6.20 -3.73
CA THR A 103 13.92 -4.85 -3.17
C THR A 103 12.57 -4.40 -2.64
N SER A 104 12.56 -3.69 -1.51
CA SER A 104 11.34 -3.09 -0.96
C SER A 104 10.62 -2.23 -2.00
N GLY A 105 9.31 -2.37 -2.09
CA GLY A 105 8.52 -1.67 -3.08
C GLY A 105 7.06 -2.08 -3.09
N THR A 106 6.29 -1.40 -3.93
CA THR A 106 4.89 -1.72 -4.22
C THR A 106 4.82 -2.32 -5.62
N TYR A 107 4.32 -3.54 -5.71
CA TYR A 107 4.22 -4.29 -6.96
C TYR A 107 2.76 -4.60 -7.26
N LYS A 108 2.37 -4.53 -8.54
CA LYS A 108 1.01 -4.84 -8.98
C LYS A 108 1.05 -5.92 -10.05
N GLN A 109 0.09 -6.82 -9.98
CA GLN A 109 -0.18 -7.78 -11.05
C GLN A 109 -1.67 -7.85 -11.32
N VAL A 110 -1.99 -8.16 -12.57
CA VAL A 110 -3.36 -8.30 -13.06
C VAL A 110 -3.69 -9.77 -13.17
N PHE A 111 -4.85 -10.16 -12.67
CA PHE A 111 -5.37 -11.52 -12.72
C PHE A 111 -6.75 -11.50 -13.32
N THR A 112 -7.02 -12.39 -14.27
CA THR A 112 -8.37 -12.54 -14.83
C THR A 112 -9.35 -12.90 -13.71
N GLY A 113 -10.31 -12.03 -13.46
CA GLY A 113 -11.32 -12.25 -12.43
C GLY A 113 -12.33 -13.31 -12.85
N TYR A 114 -13.02 -13.89 -11.87
CA TYR A 114 -13.97 -14.99 -12.08
C TYR A 114 -15.16 -14.61 -12.99
N ASN A 115 -15.49 -13.32 -13.05
CA ASN A 115 -16.56 -12.75 -13.86
C ASN A 115 -16.09 -12.32 -15.26
N GLY A 116 -14.83 -12.57 -15.62
CA GLY A 116 -14.24 -12.13 -16.90
C GLY A 116 -13.66 -10.72 -16.86
N CYS A 117 -13.83 -9.97 -15.77
CA CYS A 117 -13.17 -8.69 -15.56
C CYS A 117 -11.87 -8.87 -14.80
N ASP A 118 -10.81 -8.25 -15.31
CA ASP A 118 -9.50 -8.29 -14.69
C ASP A 118 -9.51 -7.66 -13.29
N SER A 119 -8.74 -8.27 -12.40
CA SER A 119 -8.55 -7.87 -11.01
C SER A 119 -7.11 -7.46 -10.77
N VAL A 120 -6.90 -6.45 -9.93
CA VAL A 120 -5.56 -5.94 -9.63
C VAL A 120 -5.17 -6.28 -8.20
N VAL A 121 -4.12 -7.07 -8.03
CA VAL A 121 -3.57 -7.40 -6.71
C VAL A 121 -2.31 -6.57 -6.49
N THR A 122 -2.19 -5.95 -5.31
CA THR A 122 -1.05 -5.11 -4.93
C THR A 122 -0.26 -5.76 -3.79
N LEU A 123 1.03 -6.02 -4.01
CA LEU A 123 2.00 -6.47 -3.03
C LEU A 123 2.76 -5.28 -2.44
N PHE A 124 2.72 -5.13 -1.12
CA PHE A 124 3.64 -4.27 -0.37
C PHE A 124 4.79 -5.11 0.19
N TYR A 125 5.94 -5.09 -0.48
CA TYR A 125 7.11 -5.86 -0.05
C TYR A 125 8.10 -4.95 0.69
N THR A 126 8.48 -5.35 1.89
CA THR A 126 9.58 -4.75 2.67
C THR A 126 10.67 -5.79 2.84
N ASN A 127 11.80 -5.60 2.15
CA ASN A 127 13.00 -6.36 2.46
C ASN A 127 13.55 -5.89 3.82
N THR A 128 13.66 -6.81 4.77
CA THR A 128 14.29 -6.53 6.07
C THR A 128 15.72 -7.00 6.06
N THR A 129 16.70 -6.12 6.24
CA THR A 129 18.04 -6.58 6.53
C THR A 129 18.01 -7.45 7.79
N ASN A 130 18.63 -8.64 7.78
CA ASN A 130 18.79 -9.50 8.97
C ASN A 130 19.64 -8.85 10.08
N ILE A 131 20.02 -7.58 9.94
CA ILE A 131 20.57 -6.76 10.98
C ILE A 131 19.42 -6.42 11.93
N LYS A 132 19.44 -7.02 13.12
CA LYS A 132 18.66 -6.52 14.25
C LYS A 132 19.23 -5.15 14.60
N ASP A 133 18.69 -4.09 14.01
CA ASP A 133 18.88 -2.76 14.55
C ASP A 133 18.26 -2.75 15.93
N TYR A 134 19.09 -2.85 16.97
CA TYR A 134 18.67 -2.49 18.33
C TYR A 134 18.43 -0.98 18.30
N ASN A 135 17.26 -0.58 17.81
CA ASN A 135 16.82 0.81 17.68
C ASN A 135 16.45 1.41 19.05
N THR A 136 16.79 0.74 20.16
CA THR A 136 16.89 1.39 21.47
C THR A 136 18.19 2.18 21.46
N PRO A 137 18.17 3.50 21.70
CA PRO A 137 19.38 4.30 21.64
C PRO A 137 20.26 3.96 22.84
N VAL A 138 21.07 2.90 22.73
CA VAL A 138 22.06 2.52 23.74
C VAL A 138 22.99 3.71 23.95
N GLN A 139 22.87 4.34 25.12
CA GLN A 139 23.73 5.47 25.48
C GLN A 139 24.94 4.91 26.20
N ILE A 140 26.13 5.17 25.66
CA ILE A 140 27.39 4.83 26.31
C ILE A 140 28.22 6.10 26.41
N SER A 141 28.59 6.47 27.63
CA SER A 141 29.46 7.61 27.93
C SER A 141 30.69 7.16 28.72
N LEU A 142 31.79 7.91 28.61
CA LEU A 142 33.03 7.63 29.34
C LEU A 142 33.50 8.90 30.02
N PHE A 143 33.85 8.81 31.29
CA PHE A 143 34.36 9.94 32.05
C PHE A 143 35.31 9.49 33.17
N PRO A 144 36.33 10.29 33.53
CA PRO A 144 36.86 11.38 32.73
C PRO A 144 37.57 10.84 31.47
N ASN A 145 37.48 11.57 30.36
CA ASN A 145 38.26 11.32 29.15
C ASN A 145 38.84 12.67 28.68
N PRO A 146 40.13 12.97 28.91
CA PRO A 146 41.19 12.04 29.28
C PRO A 146 41.15 11.51 30.73
N ALA A 147 41.45 10.21 30.92
CA ALA A 147 41.52 9.53 32.21
C ALA A 147 42.91 9.64 32.84
N SER A 148 42.99 9.75 34.18
CA SER A 148 44.25 9.58 34.93
C SER A 148 44.31 8.19 35.55
N ASP A 149 43.57 7.96 36.63
CA ASP A 149 43.71 6.71 37.40
C ASP A 149 42.52 5.78 37.19
N MET A 150 41.34 6.36 36.97
CA MET A 150 40.09 5.64 36.78
C MET A 150 39.38 6.15 35.53
N LEU A 151 38.72 5.23 34.82
CA LEU A 151 37.78 5.51 33.74
C LEU A 151 36.43 4.89 34.13
N TYR A 152 35.37 5.69 34.11
CA TYR A 152 34.00 5.24 34.33
C TYR A 152 33.27 5.14 33.00
N ILE A 153 32.52 4.05 32.83
CA ILE A 153 31.72 3.76 31.65
C ILE A 153 30.27 3.68 32.10
N GLN A 154 29.44 4.60 31.62
CA GLN A 154 28.01 4.58 31.89
C GLN A 154 27.27 4.02 30.68
N ILE A 155 26.36 3.08 30.92
CA ILE A 155 25.53 2.44 29.90
C ILE A 155 24.06 2.50 30.28
N SER A 156 23.20 2.87 29.34
CA SER A 156 21.75 2.83 29.51
C SER A 156 21.03 2.44 28.23
N GLY A 157 19.76 2.03 28.35
CA GLY A 157 18.93 1.65 27.20
C GLY A 157 19.08 0.20 26.74
N MET A 158 19.69 -0.67 27.56
CA MET A 158 19.72 -2.13 27.32
C MET A 158 19.94 -2.97 28.59
N PRO A 159 19.53 -4.25 28.60
CA PRO A 159 19.89 -5.20 29.66
C PRO A 159 21.40 -5.42 29.75
N LEU A 160 21.90 -5.64 30.98
CA LEU A 160 23.34 -5.75 31.26
C LEU A 160 23.85 -7.19 31.38
N ASP A 161 22.96 -8.18 31.38
CA ASP A 161 23.25 -9.57 31.75
C ASP A 161 24.37 -10.21 30.91
N GLU A 162 24.64 -9.67 29.72
CA GLU A 162 25.57 -10.22 28.74
C GLU A 162 26.52 -9.17 28.15
N ILE A 163 26.69 -8.02 28.83
CA ILE A 163 27.57 -6.94 28.37
C ILE A 163 29.00 -7.10 28.87
N TYR A 164 29.96 -7.01 27.94
CA TYR A 164 31.38 -7.01 28.22
C TYR A 164 32.06 -5.76 27.67
N PHE A 165 32.88 -5.14 28.52
CA PHE A 165 33.80 -4.07 28.19
C PHE A 165 35.20 -4.65 28.04
N ARG A 166 35.84 -4.43 26.90
CA ARG A 166 37.20 -4.91 26.63
C ARG A 166 38.10 -3.73 26.28
N LEU A 167 39.15 -3.54 27.07
CA LEU A 167 40.10 -2.45 26.89
C LEU A 167 41.33 -2.94 26.12
N TYR A 168 41.70 -2.23 25.07
CA TYR A 168 42.83 -2.56 24.21
C TYR A 168 43.80 -1.38 24.11
N ASP A 169 45.09 -1.69 23.97
CA ASP A 169 46.08 -0.71 23.55
C ASP A 169 45.98 -0.38 22.05
N MET A 170 46.75 0.61 21.62
CA MET A 170 46.83 1.05 20.21
C MET A 170 47.46 0.03 19.25
N LYS A 171 48.08 -1.05 19.75
CA LYS A 171 48.57 -2.18 18.95
C LYS A 171 47.56 -3.32 18.86
N GLY A 172 46.39 -3.17 19.49
CA GLY A 172 45.34 -4.18 19.53
C GLY A 172 45.57 -5.27 20.60
N LYS A 173 46.48 -5.07 21.55
CA LYS A 173 46.65 -5.98 22.69
C LYS A 173 45.52 -5.78 23.68
N LEU A 174 44.84 -6.86 24.07
CA LEU A 174 43.86 -6.85 25.14
C LEU A 174 44.55 -6.60 26.49
N LEU A 175 44.08 -5.60 27.23
CA LEU A 175 44.62 -5.20 28.53
C LEU A 175 43.73 -5.65 29.68
N ASP A 176 42.41 -5.47 29.54
CA ASP A 176 41.45 -5.81 30.58
C ASP A 176 40.07 -6.15 29.97
N THR A 177 39.29 -6.96 30.67
CA THR A 177 37.92 -7.31 30.33
C THR A 177 37.05 -7.29 31.59
N GLN A 178 35.96 -6.54 31.53
CA GLN A 178 35.00 -6.46 32.63
C GLN A 178 33.58 -6.68 32.12
N LYS A 179 32.79 -7.46 32.87
CA LYS A 179 31.36 -7.62 32.62
C LYS A 179 30.61 -6.44 33.24
N ALA A 180 29.59 -5.90 32.56
CA ALA A 180 28.73 -4.89 33.16
C ALA A 180 27.86 -5.55 34.25
N ILE A 181 28.02 -5.09 35.49
CA ILE A 181 27.23 -5.56 36.65
C ILE A 181 26.18 -4.50 37.04
N SER A 182 26.44 -3.24 36.70
CA SER A 182 25.54 -2.10 36.92
C SER A 182 25.66 -1.13 35.74
N GLU A 183 24.83 -0.09 35.74
CA GLU A 183 24.87 0.97 34.72
C GLU A 183 26.20 1.72 34.68
N THR A 184 27.06 1.60 35.71
CA THR A 184 28.38 2.24 35.75
C THR A 184 29.48 1.22 36.07
N THR A 185 30.43 1.05 35.16
CA THR A 185 31.61 0.18 35.33
C THR A 185 32.88 1.02 35.43
N ALA A 186 33.79 0.65 36.34
CA ALA A 186 35.01 1.40 36.60
C ALA A 186 36.26 0.59 36.19
N PHE A 187 37.09 1.16 35.33
CA PHE A 187 38.37 0.61 34.91
C PHE A 187 39.52 1.33 35.60
N ASN A 188 40.47 0.55 36.13
CA ASN A 188 41.72 1.09 36.64
C ASN A 188 42.69 1.35 35.47
N MET A 189 43.07 2.60 35.32
CA MET A 189 43.97 3.11 34.28
C MET A 189 45.34 3.49 34.82
N SER A 190 45.54 3.50 36.15
CA SER A 190 46.76 4.03 36.81
C SER A 190 48.05 3.32 36.38
N GLY A 191 48.00 2.01 36.10
CA GLY A 191 49.14 1.22 35.65
C GLY A 191 49.46 1.32 34.15
N LEU A 192 48.66 2.07 33.38
CA LEU A 192 48.78 2.16 31.93
C LEU A 192 49.62 3.37 31.51
N SER A 193 50.44 3.21 30.48
CA SER A 193 51.21 4.31 29.90
C SER A 193 50.29 5.40 29.34
N LYS A 194 50.74 6.66 29.36
CA LYS A 194 50.03 7.76 28.70
C LYS A 194 49.87 7.46 27.21
N GLY A 195 48.70 7.74 26.64
CA GLY A 195 48.42 7.43 25.25
C GLY A 195 46.96 7.14 24.94
N MET A 196 46.74 6.54 23.76
CA MET A 196 45.42 6.21 23.25
C MET A 196 45.08 4.72 23.43
N TYR A 197 43.83 4.47 23.82
CA TYR A 197 43.26 3.14 24.04
C TYR A 197 41.89 3.03 23.36
N TYR A 198 41.45 1.79 23.13
CA TYR A 198 40.13 1.49 22.59
C TYR A 198 39.34 0.63 23.57
N LEU A 199 38.11 1.05 23.84
CA LEU A 199 37.14 0.30 24.62
C LEU A 199 36.09 -0.30 23.68
N TYR A 200 36.01 -1.62 23.63
CA TYR A 200 35.01 -2.36 22.87
C TYR A 200 33.87 -2.77 23.79
N VAL A 201 32.64 -2.58 23.33
CA VAL A 201 31.41 -2.98 24.02
C VAL A 201 30.77 -4.12 23.23
N ASN A 202 30.58 -5.26 23.89
CA ASN A 202 30.02 -6.47 23.29
C ASN A 202 28.80 -6.96 24.08
N ASN A 203 27.82 -7.53 23.37
CA ASN A 203 26.72 -8.30 23.96
C ASN A 203 26.71 -9.69 23.31
N ASN A 204 26.91 -10.76 24.09
CA ASN A 204 26.87 -12.13 23.55
C ASN A 204 27.70 -12.32 22.26
N ASN A 205 28.94 -11.82 22.26
CA ASN A 205 29.87 -11.79 21.12
C ASN A 205 29.42 -10.95 19.92
N GLN A 206 28.26 -10.29 19.97
CA GLN A 206 27.89 -9.24 19.02
C GLN A 206 28.59 -7.94 19.40
N TRP A 207 29.11 -7.25 18.40
CA TRP A 207 29.77 -5.96 18.57
C TRP A 207 28.72 -4.84 18.63
N ILE A 208 28.75 -4.02 19.68
CA ILE A 208 27.82 -2.89 19.85
C ILE A 208 28.48 -1.59 19.45
N LYS A 209 29.63 -1.27 20.06
CA LYS A 209 30.29 0.02 19.90
C LYS A 209 31.76 -0.06 20.27
N THR A 210 32.57 0.79 19.64
CA THR A 210 33.95 1.05 20.04
C THR A 210 34.10 2.51 20.44
N LEU A 211 34.76 2.76 21.56
CA LEU A 211 35.01 4.10 22.08
C LEU A 211 36.51 4.36 22.23
N LYS A 212 36.92 5.60 21.97
CA LYS A 212 38.31 6.06 22.10
C LYS A 212 38.55 6.62 23.50
N VAL A 213 39.58 6.13 24.18
CA VAL A 213 39.96 6.51 25.55
C VAL A 213 41.36 7.12 25.53
N VAL A 214 41.50 8.35 26.03
CA VAL A 214 42.78 9.04 26.20
C VAL A 214 43.24 8.87 27.64
N LYS A 215 44.49 8.44 27.88
CA LYS A 215 45.15 8.39 29.19
C LYS A 215 46.20 9.50 29.29
N GLN A 216 46.15 10.29 30.37
CA GLN A 216 47.08 11.39 30.65
C GLN A 216 47.85 11.22 31.97
#